data_AF-A0AAW9KL94-F1
#
_entry.id   AF-A0AAW9KL94-F1
#
_cell.length_a   1.000
_cell.length_b   1.000
_cell.length_c   1.000
_cell.angle_alpha   90.00
_cell.angle_beta   90.00
_cell.angle_gamma   90.00
#
_symmetry.space_group_name_H-M   'P 1'
#
loop_
_entity.id
_entity.type
_entity.pdbx_description
1 polymer ?
#
loop_
_entity_poly.entity_id
_entity_poly.type
_entity_poly.pdbx_seq_one_letter_code
_entity_poly.pdbx_strand_id
1 'polypeptide(L)'
;IKQYGSIEKYAKALKKNLNSDILTLGEQYDKFKKDCLEDKHPKLKELYKKIVSDLSKDPSSKEIQQIAEEITNTAKKDYEIFKMDNGDDHWYYMVQLFSNPIWIKEVDKKYGNGSSKFIGEALKK
;
A
#
# COMPACT_ATOMS: atom_id res chain seq x y z
N ILE A 1 13.54 7.91 33.83
CA ILE A 1 12.12 8.29 33.70
C ILE A 1 11.82 9.55 34.55
N LYS A 2 12.52 10.68 34.31
CA LYS A 2 12.37 11.89 35.17
C LYS A 2 12.02 13.20 34.45
N GLN A 3 11.93 13.22 33.12
CA GLN A 3 11.54 14.43 32.37
C GLN A 3 10.05 14.50 31.99
N TYR A 4 9.33 13.37 31.91
CA TYR A 4 7.95 13.37 31.37
C TYR A 4 6.88 12.83 32.32
N GLY A 5 7.23 12.32 33.51
CA GLY A 5 6.25 11.97 34.56
C GLY A 5 5.36 10.74 34.31
N SER A 6 5.24 10.24 33.08
CA SER A 6 4.66 8.92 32.76
C SER A 6 5.07 8.47 31.34
N ILE A 7 4.94 7.17 31.03
CA ILE A 7 5.18 6.61 29.68
C ILE A 7 4.24 7.24 28.66
N GLU A 8 2.99 7.52 29.06
CA GLU A 8 1.98 8.14 28.21
C GLU A 8 2.31 9.60 27.87
N LYS A 9 2.82 10.37 28.84
CA LYS A 9 3.32 11.73 28.60
C LYS A 9 4.56 11.75 27.71
N TYR A 10 5.42 10.74 27.83
CA TYR A 10 6.58 10.58 26.94
C TYR A 10 6.14 10.25 25.51
N ALA A 11 5.19 9.33 25.32
CA ALA A 11 4.62 9.03 24.01
C ALA A 11 3.92 10.25 23.37
N LYS A 12 3.17 11.02 24.17
CA LYS A 12 2.51 12.25 23.73
C LYS A 12 3.52 13.36 23.39
N ALA A 13 4.62 13.48 24.14
CA ALA A 13 5.70 14.42 23.85
C ALA A 13 6.50 14.00 22.62
N LEU A 14 6.75 12.71 22.40
CA LEU A 14 7.36 12.20 21.17
C LEU A 14 6.49 12.47 19.95
N LYS A 15 5.17 12.22 20.02
CA LYS A 15 4.22 12.58 18.96
C LYS A 15 4.18 14.09 18.66
N LYS A 16 4.56 14.93 19.64
CA LYS A 16 4.62 16.38 19.50
C LYS A 16 5.99 16.88 19.00
N ASN A 17 7.07 16.17 19.32
CA ASN A 17 8.45 16.54 18.99
C ASN A 17 8.92 15.96 17.65
N LEU A 18 8.36 14.82 17.21
CA LEU A 18 8.40 14.41 15.81
C LEU A 18 7.44 15.34 15.06
N ASN A 19 7.89 15.98 13.99
CA ASN A 19 7.03 16.83 13.16
C ASN A 19 5.71 16.08 12.91
N SER A 20 4.59 16.71 13.25
CA SER A 20 3.24 16.14 13.09
C SER A 20 3.05 15.51 11.72
N ASP A 21 3.69 16.08 10.71
CA ASP A 21 3.62 15.72 9.31
C ASP A 21 4.31 14.37 8.99
N ILE A 22 5.35 13.99 9.74
CA ILE A 22 6.00 12.67 9.60
C ILE A 22 5.15 11.59 10.26
N LEU A 23 4.56 11.89 11.42
CA LEU A 23 3.67 10.96 12.12
C LEU A 23 2.40 10.69 11.28
N THR A 24 1.85 11.71 10.63
CA THR A 24 0.69 11.56 9.74
C THR A 24 1.04 10.81 8.45
N LEU A 25 2.27 10.90 7.94
CA LEU A 25 2.68 10.15 6.75
C LEU A 25 2.77 8.64 7.02
N GLY A 26 3.36 8.24 8.16
CA GLY A 26 3.42 6.84 8.57
C GLY A 26 2.03 6.21 8.73
N GLU A 27 1.11 6.93 9.39
CA GLU A 27 -0.28 6.49 9.58
C GLU A 27 -1.02 6.31 8.23
N GLN A 28 -0.75 7.18 7.25
CA GLN A 28 -1.35 7.05 5.91
C GLN A 28 -0.81 5.84 5.13
N TYR A 29 0.50 5.57 5.20
CA TYR A 29 1.07 4.35 4.63
C TYR A 29 0.46 3.11 5.27
N ASP A 30 0.41 3.06 6.60
CA ASP A 30 -0.11 1.91 7.33
C ASP A 30 -1.59 1.67 7.04
N LYS A 31 -2.38 2.75 6.89
CA LYS A 31 -3.77 2.66 6.44
C LYS A 31 -3.87 1.97 5.07
N PHE A 32 -3.13 2.44 4.06
CA PHE A 32 -3.19 1.84 2.72
C PHE A 32 -2.72 0.37 2.72
N LYS A 33 -1.60 0.07 3.39
CA LYS A 33 -1.08 -1.30 3.53
C LYS A 33 -2.12 -2.23 4.16
N LYS A 34 -2.75 -1.76 5.25
CA LYS A 34 -3.79 -2.51 5.95
C LYS A 34 -5.01 -2.74 5.07
N ASP A 35 -5.47 -1.72 4.36
CA ASP A 35 -6.64 -1.85 3.49
C ASP A 35 -6.40 -2.83 2.33
N CYS A 36 -5.17 -2.86 1.79
CA CYS A 36 -4.76 -3.81 0.75
C CYS A 36 -4.70 -5.26 1.27
N LEU A 37 -4.08 -5.49 2.43
CA LEU A 37 -3.95 -6.83 3.01
C LEU A 37 -5.26 -7.35 3.59
N GLU A 38 -6.03 -6.50 4.28
CA GLU A 38 -7.26 -6.85 5.01
C GLU A 38 -8.56 -6.60 4.23
N ASP A 39 -8.49 -6.27 2.94
CA ASP A 39 -9.68 -6.10 2.07
C ASP A 39 -10.67 -5.01 2.53
N LYS A 40 -10.17 -3.95 3.16
CA LYS A 40 -11.05 -2.91 3.75
C LYS A 40 -11.60 -1.91 2.74
N HIS A 41 -10.94 -1.79 1.59
CA HIS A 41 -11.38 -0.92 0.52
C HIS A 41 -12.22 -1.72 -0.49
N PRO A 42 -13.54 -1.48 -0.60
CA PRO A 42 -14.45 -2.36 -1.33
C PRO A 42 -14.10 -2.47 -2.82
N LYS A 43 -13.72 -1.35 -3.46
CA LYS A 43 -13.32 -1.35 -4.88
C LYS A 43 -11.96 -2.02 -5.11
N LEU A 44 -10.92 -1.59 -4.40
CA LEU A 44 -9.57 -2.16 -4.52
C LEU A 44 -9.55 -3.67 -4.25
N LYS A 45 -10.32 -4.16 -3.27
CA LYS A 45 -10.46 -5.61 -3.00
C LYS A 45 -10.83 -6.38 -4.27
N GLU A 46 -11.85 -5.93 -4.98
CA GLU A 46 -12.33 -6.61 -6.19
C GLU A 46 -11.35 -6.46 -7.35
N LEU A 47 -10.68 -5.31 -7.48
CA LEU A 47 -9.64 -5.11 -8.48
C LEU A 47 -8.41 -6.01 -8.25
N TYR A 48 -7.95 -6.16 -7.00
CA TYR A 48 -6.84 -7.05 -6.66
C TYR A 48 -7.21 -8.52 -6.88
N LYS A 49 -8.44 -8.94 -6.62
CA LYS A 49 -8.91 -10.29 -7.01
C LYS A 49 -8.93 -10.46 -8.53
N LYS A 50 -9.37 -9.43 -9.26
CA LYS A 50 -9.49 -9.49 -10.72
C LYS A 50 -8.12 -9.58 -11.38
N ILE A 51 -7.14 -8.78 -10.94
CA ILE A 51 -5.80 -8.76 -11.54
C ILE A 51 -5.06 -10.09 -11.36
N VAL A 52 -5.31 -10.82 -10.26
CA VAL A 52 -4.70 -12.13 -9.98
C VAL A 52 -5.57 -13.32 -10.37
N SER A 53 -6.73 -13.10 -11.00
CA SER A 53 -7.67 -14.18 -11.34
C SER A 53 -7.09 -15.18 -12.36
N ASP A 54 -6.11 -14.76 -13.15
CA ASP A 54 -5.38 -15.58 -14.10
C ASP A 54 -3.91 -15.16 -14.16
N LEU A 55 -3.07 -15.83 -13.37
CA LEU A 55 -1.63 -15.58 -13.30
C LEU A 55 -0.86 -16.09 -14.53
N SER A 56 -1.52 -16.77 -15.48
CA SER A 56 -0.86 -17.22 -16.72
C SER A 56 -0.76 -16.10 -17.76
N LYS A 57 -1.47 -14.99 -17.57
CA LYS A 57 -1.44 -13.82 -18.46
C LYS A 57 -0.12 -13.06 -18.36
N ASP A 58 0.19 -12.28 -19.40
CA ASP A 58 1.28 -11.31 -19.33
C ASP A 58 0.85 -10.13 -18.43
N PRO A 59 1.61 -9.78 -17.36
CA PRO A 59 1.35 -8.59 -16.54
C PRO A 59 1.27 -7.28 -17.33
N SER A 60 1.90 -7.22 -18.50
CA SER A 60 1.88 -6.07 -19.42
C SER A 60 0.77 -6.13 -20.47
N SER A 61 -0.03 -7.20 -20.51
CA SER A 61 -1.16 -7.33 -21.43
C SER A 61 -2.19 -6.22 -21.23
N LYS A 62 -2.88 -5.84 -22.31
CA LYS A 62 -3.87 -4.74 -22.30
C LYS A 62 -4.91 -4.90 -21.19
N GLU A 63 -5.43 -6.12 -21.00
CA GLU A 63 -6.43 -6.40 -19.98
C GLU A 63 -5.89 -6.18 -18.56
N ILE A 64 -4.72 -6.74 -18.24
CA ILE A 64 -4.09 -6.58 -16.93
C ILE A 64 -3.75 -5.11 -16.68
N GLN A 65 -3.26 -4.41 -17.69
CA GLN A 65 -2.90 -3.00 -17.60
C GLN A 65 -4.10 -2.09 -17.39
N GLN A 66 -5.26 -2.40 -17.96
CA GLN A 66 -6.51 -1.68 -17.65
C GLN A 66 -6.92 -1.84 -16.18
N ILE A 67 -6.75 -3.04 -15.61
CA ILE A 67 -7.04 -3.28 -14.19
C ILE A 67 -6.01 -2.56 -13.31
N ALA A 68 -4.72 -2.62 -13.68
CA ALA A 68 -3.64 -1.93 -12.99
C ALA A 68 -3.85 -0.41 -12.96
N GLU A 69 -4.22 0.19 -14.09
CA GLU A 69 -4.56 1.61 -14.18
C GLU A 69 -5.75 1.95 -13.27
N GLU A 70 -6.79 1.11 -13.24
CA GLU A 70 -7.93 1.32 -12.36
C GLU A 70 -7.55 1.22 -10.86
N ILE A 71 -6.63 0.31 -10.50
CA ILE A 71 -6.06 0.22 -9.15
C ILE A 71 -5.33 1.51 -8.80
N THR A 72 -4.40 1.95 -9.65
CA THR A 72 -3.61 3.18 -9.43
C THR A 72 -4.50 4.40 -9.30
N ASN A 73 -5.47 4.58 -10.20
CA ASN A 73 -6.39 5.70 -10.18
C ASN A 73 -7.29 5.69 -8.94
N THR A 74 -7.77 4.50 -8.53
CA THR A 74 -8.57 4.36 -7.30
C THR A 74 -7.72 4.71 -6.07
N ALA A 75 -6.49 4.20 -5.99
CA ALA A 75 -5.58 4.52 -4.89
C ALA A 75 -5.29 6.03 -4.83
N LYS A 76 -4.87 6.64 -5.94
CA LYS A 76 -4.59 8.09 -6.02
C LYS A 76 -5.79 8.96 -5.70
N LYS A 77 -7.00 8.50 -6.02
CA LYS A 77 -8.24 9.22 -5.71
C LYS A 77 -8.64 9.11 -4.23
N ASP A 78 -8.45 7.95 -3.62
CA ASP A 78 -9.08 7.63 -2.32
C ASP A 78 -8.10 7.71 -1.13
N TYR A 79 -6.79 7.88 -1.38
CA TYR A 79 -5.76 7.99 -0.36
C TYR A 79 -4.90 9.26 -0.49
N GLU A 80 -4.85 10.03 0.58
CA GLU A 80 -4.28 11.38 0.58
C GLU A 80 -2.77 11.38 0.36
N ILE A 81 -2.09 10.34 0.82
CA ILE A 81 -0.65 10.13 0.63
C ILE A 81 -0.24 10.14 -0.84
N PHE A 82 -1.14 9.75 -1.74
CA PHE A 82 -0.86 9.72 -3.17
C PHE A 82 -1.34 10.99 -3.91
N LYS A 83 -1.95 11.94 -3.21
CA LYS A 83 -2.38 13.25 -3.75
C LYS A 83 -1.39 14.38 -3.45
N MET A 84 -0.38 14.11 -2.62
CA MET A 84 0.67 15.05 -2.27
C MET A 84 1.57 15.34 -3.48
N ASP A 85 2.39 16.39 -3.43
CA ASP A 85 3.32 16.75 -4.52
C ASP A 85 4.27 15.60 -4.90
N ASN A 86 4.61 14.75 -3.94
CA ASN A 86 5.42 13.54 -4.09
C ASN A 86 4.57 12.25 -4.06
N GLY A 87 3.29 12.34 -4.40
CA GLY A 87 2.35 11.21 -4.41
C GLY A 87 2.77 10.07 -5.33
N ASP A 88 3.43 10.39 -6.44
CA ASP A 88 4.00 9.41 -7.37
C ASP A 88 5.19 8.65 -6.75
N ASP A 89 6.05 9.32 -5.98
CA ASP A 89 7.14 8.66 -5.25
C ASP A 89 6.58 7.74 -4.16
N HIS A 90 5.53 8.17 -3.48
CA HIS A 90 4.81 7.37 -2.50
C HIS A 90 4.15 6.14 -3.13
N TRP A 91 3.54 6.30 -4.30
CA TRP A 91 3.00 5.19 -5.08
C TRP A 91 4.09 4.21 -5.50
N TYR A 92 5.20 4.72 -6.04
CA TYR A 92 6.35 3.90 -6.43
C TYR A 92 6.87 3.06 -5.26
N TYR A 93 7.06 3.67 -4.08
CA TYR A 93 7.44 2.96 -2.87
C TYR A 93 6.46 1.83 -2.53
N MET A 94 5.15 2.08 -2.65
CA MET A 94 4.13 1.07 -2.41
C MET A 94 4.19 -0.09 -3.40
N VAL A 95 4.44 0.18 -4.68
CA VAL A 95 4.63 -0.86 -5.70
C VAL A 95 5.86 -1.71 -5.42
N GLN A 96 6.96 -1.12 -4.92
CA GLN A 96 8.16 -1.88 -4.54
C GLN A 96 7.91 -2.88 -3.40
N LEU A 97 6.91 -2.64 -2.54
CA LEU A 97 6.59 -3.59 -1.46
C LEU A 97 6.18 -4.95 -2.00
N PHE A 98 5.59 -5.06 -3.20
CA PHE A 98 5.24 -6.35 -3.78
C PHE A 98 6.45 -7.25 -4.10
N SER A 99 7.68 -6.70 -4.05
CA SER A 99 8.94 -7.46 -4.13
C SER A 99 9.58 -7.72 -2.76
N ASN A 100 9.00 -7.21 -1.66
CA ASN A 100 9.48 -7.44 -0.31
C ASN A 100 9.05 -8.83 0.20
N PRO A 101 9.93 -9.63 0.84
CA PRO A 101 9.60 -10.99 1.28
C PRO A 101 8.39 -11.12 2.20
N ILE A 102 8.15 -10.13 3.07
CA ILE A 102 6.98 -10.13 3.98
C ILE A 102 5.71 -9.95 3.17
N TRP A 103 5.70 -9.01 2.23
CA TRP A 103 4.58 -8.77 1.34
C TRP A 103 4.32 -9.94 0.40
N ILE A 104 5.38 -10.52 -0.18
CA ILE A 104 5.26 -11.73 -1.01
C ILE A 104 4.54 -12.81 -0.23
N LYS A 105 4.95 -13.09 1.00
CA LYS A 105 4.32 -14.11 1.84
C LYS A 105 2.84 -13.82 2.11
N GLU A 106 2.49 -12.60 2.52
CA GLU A 106 1.11 -12.27 2.90
C GLU A 106 0.17 -12.19 1.67
N VAL A 107 0.65 -11.64 0.56
CA VAL A 107 -0.13 -11.53 -0.68
C VAL A 107 -0.28 -12.89 -1.34
N ASP A 108 0.78 -13.71 -1.41
CA ASP A 108 0.71 -15.05 -2.00
C ASP A 108 -0.15 -16.00 -1.16
N LYS A 109 -0.12 -15.86 0.17
CA LYS A 109 -1.04 -16.59 1.06
C LYS A 109 -2.50 -16.26 0.77
N LYS A 110 -2.79 -15.02 0.35
CA LYS A 110 -4.14 -14.53 0.10
C LYS A 110 -4.66 -14.88 -1.29
N TYR A 111 -3.83 -14.76 -2.31
CA TYR A 111 -4.25 -14.85 -3.71
C TYR A 111 -3.65 -16.03 -4.49
N GLY A 112 -2.67 -16.73 -3.92
CA GLY A 112 -1.96 -17.83 -4.56
C GLY A 112 -0.49 -17.52 -4.82
N ASN A 113 0.31 -18.57 -5.00
CA ASN A 113 1.75 -18.44 -5.21
C ASN A 113 2.05 -17.61 -6.47
N GLY A 114 2.94 -16.61 -6.34
CA GLY A 114 3.33 -15.71 -7.42
C GLY A 114 2.44 -14.48 -7.61
N SER A 115 1.32 -14.37 -6.88
CA SER A 115 0.42 -13.22 -6.99
C SER A 115 1.09 -11.89 -6.64
N SER A 116 1.93 -11.85 -5.60
CA SER A 116 2.63 -10.62 -5.20
C SER A 116 3.51 -10.12 -6.32
N LYS A 117 4.35 -11.00 -6.88
CA LYS A 117 5.23 -10.66 -7.99
C LYS A 117 4.43 -10.17 -9.19
N PHE A 118 3.36 -10.88 -9.55
CA PHE A 118 2.49 -10.52 -10.67
C PHE A 118 1.87 -9.12 -10.51
N ILE A 119 1.32 -8.81 -9.33
CA ILE A 119 0.76 -7.50 -9.02
C ILE A 119 1.84 -6.41 -9.12
N GLY A 120 3.01 -6.65 -8.52
CA GLY A 120 4.12 -5.70 -8.57
C GLY A 120 4.61 -5.44 -10.00
N GLU A 121 4.63 -6.45 -10.86
CA GLU A 121 4.98 -6.29 -12.28
C GLU A 121 3.90 -5.54 -13.07
N ALA A 122 2.63 -5.80 -12.80
CA ALA A 122 1.52 -5.10 -13.46
C ALA A 122 1.45 -3.61 -13.09
N LEU A 123 1.76 -3.24 -11.85
CA LEU A 123 1.67 -1.87 -11.33
C LEU A 123 2.93 -1.02 -11.57
N LYS A 124 4.02 -1.57 -12.13
CA LYS A 124 5.33 -0.89 -12.29
C LYS A 124 5.36 0.22 -13.35
N LYS A 125 4.27 0.47 -14.08
CA LYS A 125 4.24 1.45 -15.18
C LYS A 125 4.05 2.88 -14.71
#